data_AF-A0A0C2F2R3-F1
#
_entry.id   AF-A0A0C2F2R3-F1
#
_cell.length_a   1.000
_cell.length_b   1.000
_cell.length_c   1.000
_cell.angle_alpha   90.00
_cell.angle_beta   90.00
_cell.angle_gamma   90.00
#
_symmetry.space_group_name_H-M   'P 1'
#
loop_
_entity.id
_entity.type
_entity.pdbx_description
1 polymer ?
#
loop_
_entity_poly.entity_id
_entity_poly.type
_entity_poly.pdbx_seq_one_letter_code
_entity_poly.pdbx_strand_id
1 'polypeptide(L)'
;MKVPGSYRARDILWLRKHLLMDPPREHTVNNVGTSYIGRYQVWEWQKPCFGRLTSWSCVFGVMDMPEVVKRPELVAHKMYLDTEPAAFICLLKEIRRRSRHPVEFDAQSYAEMPTVELSSGKRITELTHPEWLMRSSFYRPPTPLVPMQNV
;
A
#
# COMPACT_ATOMS: atom_id res chain seq x y z
N MET A 1 13.77 -31.40 -2.71
CA MET A 1 12.42 -30.80 -2.53
C MET A 1 12.48 -29.34 -2.98
N LYS A 2 11.53 -28.84 -3.77
CA LYS A 2 11.42 -27.40 -4.03
C LYS A 2 10.86 -26.74 -2.77
N VAL A 3 11.52 -25.70 -2.26
CA VAL A 3 11.04 -24.96 -1.09
C VAL A 3 9.87 -24.06 -1.53
N PRO A 4 8.73 -24.01 -0.81
CA PRO A 4 7.66 -23.07 -1.11
C PRO A 4 8.19 -21.64 -1.21
N GLY A 5 7.79 -20.89 -2.24
CA GLY A 5 8.33 -19.55 -2.52
C GLY A 5 9.69 -19.51 -3.22
N SER A 6 10.34 -20.65 -3.48
CA SER A 6 11.59 -20.68 -4.26
C SER A 6 11.32 -20.42 -5.75
N TYR A 7 12.18 -19.62 -6.36
CA TYR A 7 12.11 -19.29 -7.78
C TYR A 7 13.47 -19.52 -8.45
N ARG A 8 13.46 -19.68 -9.78
CA ARG A 8 14.71 -19.84 -10.55
C ARG A 8 15.27 -18.46 -10.84
N ALA A 9 16.56 -18.26 -10.59
CA ALA A 9 17.25 -17.00 -10.89
C ALA A 9 17.05 -16.54 -12.36
N ARG A 10 16.99 -17.50 -13.30
CA ARG A 10 16.72 -17.21 -14.72
C ARG A 10 15.37 -16.52 -14.96
N ASP A 11 14.36 -16.83 -14.16
CA ASP A 11 13.02 -16.25 -14.32
C ASP A 11 13.01 -14.78 -13.84
N ILE A 12 13.80 -14.45 -12.82
CA ILE A 12 14.03 -13.06 -12.38
C ILE A 12 14.81 -12.27 -13.43
N LEU A 13 15.85 -12.85 -14.02
CA LEU A 13 16.61 -12.22 -15.10
C LEU A 13 15.73 -11.95 -16.32
N TRP A 14 14.85 -12.90 -16.65
CA TRP A 14 13.85 -12.71 -17.71
C TRP A 14 12.89 -11.57 -17.37
N LEU A 15 12.32 -11.56 -16.16
CA LEU A 15 11.38 -10.52 -15.72
C LEU A 15 12.04 -9.14 -15.75
N ARG A 16 13.26 -9.00 -15.24
CA ARG A 16 14.02 -7.74 -15.30
C ARG A 16 14.26 -7.24 -16.74
N LYS A 17 14.39 -8.13 -17.71
CA LYS A 17 14.65 -7.77 -19.12
C LYS A 17 13.37 -7.34 -19.86
N HIS A 18 12.20 -7.86 -19.47
CA HIS A 18 10.95 -7.69 -20.22
C HIS A 18 9.90 -6.85 -19.48
N LEU A 19 10.02 -6.68 -18.17
CA LEU A 19 9.12 -5.87 -17.37
C LEU A 19 9.58 -4.41 -17.41
N LEU A 20 8.78 -3.55 -18.05
CA LEU A 20 8.99 -2.11 -18.03
C LEU A 20 8.61 -1.60 -16.63
N MET A 21 9.59 -1.02 -15.93
CA MET A 21 9.35 -0.41 -14.62
C MET A 21 9.07 1.07 -14.76
N ASP A 22 8.11 1.55 -13.97
CA ASP A 22 7.85 2.99 -13.87
C ASP A 22 9.10 3.74 -13.37
N PRO A 23 9.39 4.91 -13.95
CA PRO A 23 10.53 5.70 -13.58
C PRO A 23 10.45 6.13 -12.10
N PRO A 24 11.59 6.33 -11.40
CA PRO A 24 11.60 6.66 -9.98
C PRO A 24 10.82 7.90 -9.56
N ARG A 25 10.57 8.81 -10.49
CA ARG A 25 9.82 10.04 -10.25
C ARG A 25 8.31 9.83 -10.19
N GLU A 26 7.83 8.71 -10.72
CA GLU A 26 6.42 8.30 -10.60
C GLU A 26 6.14 7.59 -9.28
N HIS A 27 7.14 7.46 -8.38
CA HIS A 27 6.99 6.85 -7.06
C HIS A 27 6.26 7.77 -6.06
N THR A 28 4.96 7.99 -6.29
CA THR A 28 4.07 8.68 -5.37
C THR A 28 3.65 7.78 -4.20
N VAL A 29 2.77 8.23 -3.30
CA VAL A 29 2.16 7.31 -2.31
C VAL A 29 1.09 6.40 -2.91
N ASN A 30 0.65 6.75 -4.12
CA ASN A 30 -0.36 6.03 -4.89
C ASN A 30 0.30 5.09 -5.90
N ASN A 31 1.45 5.50 -6.43
CA ASN A 31 2.32 4.69 -7.26
C ASN A 31 3.58 4.35 -6.48
N VAL A 32 3.79 3.05 -6.24
CA VAL A 32 5.11 2.44 -5.99
C VAL A 32 5.52 2.25 -4.54
N GLY A 33 6.01 1.03 -4.25
CA GLY A 33 7.30 0.98 -3.56
C GLY A 33 7.76 -0.33 -2.97
N THR A 34 6.91 -1.22 -2.49
CA THR A 34 7.35 -2.41 -1.74
C THR A 34 6.25 -3.48 -1.68
N SER A 35 6.60 -4.74 -1.93
CA SER A 35 5.78 -5.94 -1.63
C SER A 35 5.34 -6.09 -0.16
N TYR A 36 5.51 -5.05 0.66
CA TYR A 36 5.32 -5.02 2.09
C TYR A 36 3.99 -4.36 2.44
N ILE A 37 2.92 -5.15 2.39
CA ILE A 37 1.59 -4.78 2.95
C ILE A 37 1.65 -4.44 4.45
N GLY A 38 2.75 -4.75 5.12
CA GLY A 38 2.92 -4.52 6.54
C GLY A 38 2.91 -3.04 6.94
N ARG A 39 3.18 -2.08 6.04
CA ARG A 39 3.32 -0.66 6.44
C ARG A 39 3.02 0.37 5.36
N TYR A 40 2.10 1.29 5.65
CA TYR A 40 1.90 2.54 4.92
C TYR A 40 2.78 3.65 5.49
N GLN A 41 3.63 4.27 4.66
CA GLN A 41 4.52 5.37 5.04
C GLN A 41 4.57 6.41 3.93
N VAL A 42 4.61 7.68 4.33
CA VAL A 42 4.67 8.83 3.41
C VAL A 42 5.93 9.63 3.68
N TRP A 43 6.73 9.85 2.63
CA TRP A 43 7.88 10.75 2.64
C TRP A 43 7.48 12.14 2.18
N GLU A 44 8.20 13.16 2.63
CA GLU A 44 7.91 14.58 2.40
C GLU A 44 7.66 14.93 0.92
N TRP A 45 8.42 14.34 0.00
CA TRP A 45 8.33 14.63 -1.43
C TRP A 45 7.23 13.88 -2.18
N GLN A 46 6.49 12.97 -1.53
CA GLN A 46 5.53 12.11 -2.23
C GLN A 46 4.11 12.69 -2.29
N LYS A 47 3.66 13.32 -1.20
CA LYS A 47 2.38 14.04 -1.13
C LYS A 47 2.36 15.02 0.07
N PRO A 48 1.42 15.97 0.09
CA PRO A 48 1.19 16.79 1.27
C PRO A 48 0.94 15.95 2.52
N CYS A 49 1.55 16.36 3.64
CA CYS A 49 1.34 15.80 4.97
C CYS A 49 0.51 16.80 5.78
N PHE A 50 -0.64 16.39 6.31
CA PHE A 50 -1.50 17.30 7.08
C PHE A 50 -1.25 17.28 8.59
N GLY A 51 -0.35 16.42 9.07
CA GLY A 51 0.13 16.45 10.45
C GLY A 51 1.50 17.14 10.55
N ARG A 52 2.52 16.39 10.99
CA ARG A 52 3.88 16.91 11.22
C ARG A 52 4.91 16.11 10.43
N LEU A 53 5.86 16.78 9.78
CA LEU A 53 7.02 16.10 9.20
C LEU A 53 8.06 15.82 10.29
N THR A 54 8.59 14.61 10.34
CA THR A 54 9.66 14.23 11.27
C THR A 54 10.54 13.19 10.59
N SER A 55 11.87 13.34 10.64
CA SER A 55 12.80 12.42 9.97
C SER A 55 12.42 12.18 8.49
N TRP A 56 12.07 13.24 7.77
CA TRP A 56 11.68 13.22 6.35
C TRP A 56 10.40 12.44 6.01
N SER A 57 9.66 11.96 7.03
CA SER A 57 8.40 11.22 6.86
C SER A 57 7.24 11.86 7.63
N CYS A 58 6.03 11.67 7.12
CA CYS A 58 4.81 12.22 7.67
C CYS A 58 4.40 11.51 8.97
N VAL A 59 4.17 12.29 10.01
CA VAL A 59 3.32 11.93 11.16
C VAL A 59 1.91 12.35 10.81
N PHE A 60 1.01 11.38 10.63
CA PHE A 60 -0.33 11.65 10.12
C PHE A 60 -1.18 12.44 11.13
N GLY A 61 -1.87 13.46 10.61
CA GLY A 61 -2.84 14.26 11.34
C GLY A 61 -4.29 13.82 11.08
N VAL A 62 -5.24 14.60 11.58
CA VAL A 62 -6.69 14.31 11.47
C VAL A 62 -7.13 14.28 10.01
N MET A 63 -6.63 15.21 9.20
CA MET A 63 -6.98 15.33 7.78
C MET A 63 -6.40 14.22 6.91
N ASP A 64 -5.40 13.48 7.40
CA ASP A 64 -4.86 12.30 6.72
C ASP A 64 -5.74 11.04 6.95
N MET A 65 -6.56 11.02 8.00
CA MET A 65 -7.33 9.84 8.41
C MET A 65 -8.30 9.30 7.35
N PRO A 66 -9.03 10.12 6.57
CA PRO A 66 -9.92 9.62 5.51
C PRO A 66 -9.22 8.77 4.45
N GLU A 67 -7.92 9.02 4.20
CA GLU A 67 -7.10 8.18 3.34
C GLU A 67 -6.56 6.97 4.11
N VAL A 68 -5.94 7.20 5.27
CA VAL A 68 -5.30 6.14 6.08
C VAL A 68 -6.26 4.99 6.40
N VAL A 69 -7.53 5.25 6.69
CA VAL A 69 -8.51 4.19 7.00
C VAL A 69 -8.94 3.34 5.79
N LYS A 70 -8.67 3.82 4.57
CA LYS A 70 -8.98 3.14 3.30
C LYS A 70 -7.77 2.41 2.73
N ARG A 71 -6.58 2.65 3.30
CA ARG A 71 -5.34 2.01 2.90
C ARG A 71 -5.39 0.50 3.18
N PRO A 72 -4.95 -0.36 2.23
CA PRO A 72 -4.89 -1.80 2.42
C PRO A 72 -3.74 -2.27 3.32
N GLU A 73 -2.82 -1.38 3.71
CA GLU A 73 -1.71 -1.74 4.59
C GLU A 73 -2.16 -2.02 6.03
N LEU A 74 -1.47 -2.96 6.69
CA LEU A 74 -1.82 -3.42 8.05
C LEU A 74 -1.44 -2.41 9.15
N VAL A 75 -0.41 -1.60 8.92
CA VAL A 75 0.12 -0.65 9.91
C VAL A 75 0.37 0.70 9.25
N ALA A 76 -0.06 1.79 9.89
CA ALA A 76 0.29 3.15 9.47
C ALA A 76 1.56 3.62 10.20
N HIS A 77 2.54 4.11 9.44
CA HIS A 77 3.76 4.73 9.96
C HIS A 77 3.87 6.17 9.44
N LYS A 78 3.78 7.21 10.28
CA LYS A 78 3.79 7.19 11.75
C LYS A 78 2.66 8.00 12.35
N MET A 79 2.32 7.63 13.58
CA MET A 79 1.31 8.27 14.41
C MET A 79 1.97 8.55 15.76
N TYR A 80 1.85 9.76 16.28
CA TYR A 80 2.31 10.08 17.62
C TYR A 80 1.20 10.79 18.39
N LEU A 81 1.10 10.54 19.69
CA LEU A 81 0.09 11.20 20.54
C LEU A 81 0.39 12.69 20.76
N ASP A 82 1.64 13.12 20.58
CA ASP A 82 2.05 14.53 20.62
C ASP A 82 1.68 15.28 19.32
N THR A 83 1.24 14.56 18.29
CA THR A 83 0.89 15.11 16.98
C THR A 83 -0.59 14.81 16.71
N GLU A 84 -1.43 15.81 16.94
CA GLU A 84 -2.88 15.74 16.72
C GLU A 84 -3.52 14.43 17.27
N PRO A 85 -3.63 14.25 18.59
CA PRO A 85 -4.12 13.00 19.21
C PRO A 85 -5.52 12.59 18.74
N ALA A 86 -6.31 13.54 18.22
CA ALA A 86 -7.58 13.27 17.57
C ALA A 86 -7.45 12.28 16.39
N ALA A 87 -6.38 12.34 15.61
CA ALA A 87 -6.13 11.42 14.50
C ALA A 87 -6.01 9.97 15.01
N PHE A 88 -5.21 9.77 16.07
CA PHE A 88 -5.04 8.48 16.72
C PHE A 88 -6.37 7.95 17.28
N ILE A 89 -7.15 8.81 17.95
CA ILE A 89 -8.45 8.44 18.51
C ILE A 89 -9.46 8.10 17.41
N CYS A 90 -9.48 8.84 16.30
CA CYS A 90 -10.34 8.56 15.14
C CYS A 90 -10.04 7.19 14.55
N LEU A 91 -8.76 6.89 14.30
CA LEU A 91 -8.34 5.58 13.81
C LEU A 91 -8.75 4.45 14.76
N LEU A 92 -8.54 4.63 16.07
CA LEU A 92 -8.92 3.65 17.09
C LEU A 92 -10.44 3.44 17.17
N LYS A 93 -11.24 4.50 17.05
CA LYS A 93 -12.71 4.42 16.98
C LYS A 93 -13.16 3.65 15.75
N GLU A 94 -12.57 3.91 14.59
CA GLU A 94 -12.91 3.21 13.34
C GLU A 94 -12.55 1.73 13.40
N ILE A 95 -11.37 1.38 13.93
CA ILE A 95 -10.97 -0.02 14.17
C ILE A 95 -12.00 -0.71 15.06
N ARG A 96 -12.35 -0.12 16.21
CA ARG A 96 -13.37 -0.68 17.13
C ARG A 96 -14.74 -0.81 16.47
N ARG A 97 -15.13 0.14 15.63
CA ARG A 97 -16.40 0.10 14.89
C ARG A 97 -16.41 -1.10 13.94
N ARG A 98 -15.35 -1.31 13.15
CA ARG A 98 -15.20 -2.46 12.23
C ARG A 98 -15.14 -3.80 12.96
N SER A 99 -14.50 -3.87 14.14
CA SER A 99 -14.49 -5.10 14.94
C SER A 99 -15.88 -5.49 15.46
N ARG A 100 -16.76 -4.50 15.71
CA ARG A 100 -18.14 -4.74 16.17
C ARG A 100 -19.15 -4.87 15.03
N HIS A 101 -18.84 -4.28 13.88
CA HIS A 101 -19.66 -4.30 12.68
C HIS A 101 -18.77 -4.74 11.52
N PRO A 102 -18.58 -6.06 11.35
CA PRO A 102 -17.76 -6.60 10.28
C PRO A 102 -18.27 -6.07 8.94
N VAL A 103 -17.36 -5.50 8.17
CA VAL A 103 -17.60 -5.14 6.77
C VAL A 103 -17.08 -6.30 5.94
N GLU A 104 -17.70 -6.57 4.79
CA GLU A 104 -17.15 -7.54 3.85
C GLU A 104 -15.71 -7.15 3.49
N PHE A 105 -14.80 -8.10 3.71
CA PHE A 105 -13.38 -7.93 3.46
C PHE A 105 -13.04 -8.64 2.16
N ASP A 106 -12.72 -7.86 1.14
CA ASP A 106 -12.16 -8.39 -0.10
C ASP A 106 -10.67 -8.71 0.10
N ALA A 107 -10.37 -10.01 0.16
CA ALA A 107 -9.02 -10.53 0.30
C ALA A 107 -8.33 -10.75 -1.06
N GLN A 108 -8.97 -10.46 -2.19
CA GLN A 108 -8.44 -10.78 -3.52
C GLN A 108 -7.06 -10.15 -3.73
N SER A 109 -6.90 -8.87 -3.42
CA SER A 109 -5.61 -8.18 -3.57
C SER A 109 -4.50 -8.78 -2.68
N TYR A 110 -4.86 -9.34 -1.52
CA TYR A 110 -3.92 -10.03 -0.63
C TYR A 110 -3.53 -11.41 -1.17
N ALA A 111 -4.45 -12.11 -1.81
CA ALA A 111 -4.21 -13.41 -2.42
C ALA A 111 -3.35 -13.31 -3.70
N GLU A 112 -3.51 -12.21 -4.45
CA GLU A 112 -2.76 -11.91 -5.68
C GLU A 112 -1.36 -11.31 -5.40
N MET A 113 -0.96 -11.19 -4.13
CA MET A 113 0.39 -10.76 -3.76
C MET A 113 1.44 -11.74 -4.34
N PRO A 114 2.49 -11.25 -5.04
CA PRO A 114 3.50 -12.15 -5.61
C PRO A 114 4.14 -13.10 -4.62
N THR A 115 4.41 -12.65 -3.39
CA THR A 115 4.97 -13.51 -2.34
C THR A 115 4.01 -14.62 -1.92
N VAL A 116 2.71 -14.32 -1.89
CA VAL A 116 1.65 -15.29 -1.58
C VAL A 116 1.49 -16.27 -2.74
N GLU A 117 1.41 -15.79 -3.97
CA GLU A 117 1.32 -16.61 -5.19
C GLU A 117 2.55 -17.53 -5.39
N LEU A 118 3.76 -17.03 -5.14
CA LEU A 118 4.96 -17.84 -5.17
C LEU A 118 4.96 -18.89 -4.05
N SER A 119 4.45 -18.55 -2.86
CA SER A 119 4.31 -19.50 -1.75
C SER A 119 3.26 -20.58 -2.03
N SER A 120 2.20 -20.27 -2.79
CA SER A 120 1.18 -21.23 -3.21
C SER A 120 1.60 -22.09 -4.40
N GLY A 121 2.77 -21.80 -4.99
CA GLY A 121 3.41 -22.64 -6.01
C GLY A 121 3.30 -22.14 -7.45
N LYS A 122 2.74 -20.94 -7.68
CA LYS A 122 2.76 -20.30 -9.01
C LYS A 122 4.21 -20.01 -9.43
N ARG A 123 4.47 -20.05 -10.74
CA ARG A 123 5.77 -19.62 -11.29
C ARG A 123 5.79 -18.10 -11.41
N ILE A 124 6.98 -17.49 -11.41
CA ILE A 124 7.16 -16.04 -11.62
C ILE A 124 6.46 -15.55 -12.91
N THR A 125 6.48 -16.36 -13.97
CA THR A 125 5.85 -16.03 -15.26
C THR A 125 4.32 -16.15 -15.26
N GLU A 126 3.74 -16.70 -14.19
CA GLU A 126 2.30 -16.97 -14.03
C GLU A 126 1.67 -16.10 -12.92
N LEU A 127 2.44 -15.14 -12.38
CA LEU A 127 1.94 -14.21 -11.37
C LEU A 127 0.89 -13.29 -11.97
N THR A 128 -0.11 -12.94 -11.16
CA THR A 128 -1.20 -12.04 -11.59
C THR A 128 -0.66 -10.63 -11.83
N HIS A 129 0.22 -10.16 -10.95
CA HIS A 129 0.84 -8.84 -11.00
C HIS A 129 2.37 -8.96 -10.82
N PRO A 130 3.11 -9.44 -11.84
CA PRO A 130 4.56 -9.67 -11.75
C PRO A 130 5.37 -8.39 -11.48
N GLU A 131 4.85 -7.24 -11.88
CA GLU A 131 5.42 -5.92 -11.60
C GLU A 131 5.45 -5.62 -10.09
N TRP A 132 4.56 -6.23 -9.31
CA TRP A 132 4.53 -6.04 -7.86
C TRP A 132 5.73 -6.65 -7.13
N LEU A 133 6.42 -7.63 -7.73
CA LEU A 133 7.68 -8.16 -7.18
C LEU A 133 8.76 -7.10 -7.10
N MET A 134 8.77 -6.18 -8.05
CA MET A 134 9.88 -5.25 -8.27
C MET A 134 9.60 -3.84 -7.77
N ARG A 135 8.39 -3.57 -7.25
CA ARG A 135 7.93 -2.36 -6.55
C ARG A 135 6.38 -2.41 -6.48
N SER A 136 5.74 -2.29 -5.31
CA SER A 136 4.25 -2.26 -5.26
C SER A 136 3.62 -1.63 -4.03
N SER A 137 2.35 -1.24 -4.15
CA SER A 137 1.40 -0.97 -3.08
C SER A 137 0.02 -1.34 -3.67
N PHE A 138 -0.87 -1.96 -2.89
CA PHE A 138 -2.21 -2.38 -3.36
C PHE A 138 -3.21 -1.23 -3.51
N TYR A 139 -2.83 -0.03 -3.09
CA TYR A 139 -3.76 1.08 -3.03
C TYR A 139 -4.03 1.68 -4.40
N ARG A 140 -5.25 1.49 -4.88
CA ARG A 140 -5.83 2.28 -5.97
C ARG A 140 -6.61 3.45 -5.35
N PRO A 141 -6.20 4.72 -5.53
CA PRO A 141 -6.99 5.84 -5.03
C PRO A 141 -8.37 5.82 -5.71
N PRO A 142 -9.43 6.22 -5.00
CA PRO A 142 -10.73 6.46 -5.63
C PRO A 142 -10.55 7.44 -6.79
N THR A 143 -11.21 7.21 -7.91
CA THR A 143 -11.29 8.19 -9.00
C THR A 143 -11.80 9.51 -8.42
N PRO A 144 -11.17 10.66 -8.72
CA PRO A 144 -11.70 11.94 -8.28
C PRO A 144 -13.15 12.05 -8.77
N LEU A 145 -14.07 12.38 -7.86
CA LEU A 145 -15.37 12.89 -8.29
C LEU A 145 -15.06 14.15 -9.08
N VAL A 146 -15.30 14.10 -10.39
CA VAL A 146 -15.30 15.31 -11.23
C VAL A 146 -16.16 16.33 -10.50
N PRO A 147 -15.67 17.56 -10.22
CA PRO A 147 -16.53 18.58 -9.67
C PRO A 147 -17.71 18.72 -10.64
N MET A 148 -18.95 18.59 -10.15
CA MET A 148 -20.09 19.06 -10.92
C MET A 148 -19.79 20.51 -11.29
N GLN A 149 -19.40 20.75 -12.54
CA GLN A 149 -19.44 22.07 -13.11
C GLN A 149 -20.92 22.45 -13.07
N ASN A 150 -21.25 23.40 -12.20
CA ASN A 150 -22.57 24.01 -12.17
C ASN A 150 -22.84 24.55 -13.58
N VAL A 151 -23.81 23.92 -14.26
CA VAL A 151 -24.50 24.48 -15.43
C VAL A 151 -25.55 25.47 -14.93
#